data_AF-A0A7U9CN63-F1
#
_entry.id   AF-A0A7U9CN63-F1
#
_cell.length_a   1.000
_cell.length_b   1.000
_cell.length_c   1.000
_cell.angle_alpha   90.00
_cell.angle_beta   90.00
_cell.angle_gamma   90.00
#
_symmetry.space_group_name_H-M   'P 1'
#
loop_
_entity.id
_entity.type
_entity.pdbx_description
1 polymer ?
#
loop_
_entity_poly.entity_id
_entity_poly.type
_entity_poly.pdbx_seq_one_letter_code
_entity_poly.pdbx_strand_id
1 'polypeptide(L)'
;MTRKMQTHETTNPEQKKRCNEAILIAVIASLVTGIGAGLTFYSSYLTTRQASAQSCIQRLDQQEVRIREKAAIFLGNLSDQFGRGADASVKNDEMISLSVKTMRSALEFSAYAPTEMGISAIKVASAIRDTLIVDSNEEIIAAVDKLNTTAQEWPKQYYQLMDDFQRSRLDCQK
;
A
#
# COMPACT_ATOMS: atom_id res chain seq x y z
N MET A 1 -64.26 20.89 -63.04
CA MET A 1 -63.87 19.46 -63.18
C MET A 1 -62.37 19.33 -62.93
N THR A 2 -61.94 18.81 -61.76
CA THR A 2 -60.65 18.11 -61.51
C THR A 2 -60.65 17.65 -60.04
N ARG A 3 -61.05 16.39 -59.78
CA ARG A 3 -60.21 15.19 -59.53
C ARG A 3 -59.44 15.22 -58.19
N LYS A 4 -60.07 14.73 -57.12
CA LYS A 4 -59.35 14.19 -55.94
C LYS A 4 -58.94 12.75 -56.27
N MET A 5 -57.64 12.49 -56.25
CA MET A 5 -57.04 11.18 -56.43
C MET A 5 -56.93 10.54 -55.05
N GLN A 6 -57.79 9.57 -54.74
CA GLN A 6 -57.65 8.72 -53.56
C GLN A 6 -56.71 7.57 -53.92
N THR A 7 -55.52 7.58 -53.32
CA THR A 7 -54.61 6.44 -53.29
C THR A 7 -55.20 5.38 -52.36
N HIS A 8 -55.70 4.29 -52.93
CA HIS A 8 -56.06 3.07 -52.20
C HIS A 8 -54.77 2.35 -51.79
N GLU A 9 -54.47 2.35 -50.50
CA GLU A 9 -53.38 1.59 -49.92
C GLU A 9 -53.85 0.14 -49.67
N THR A 10 -53.67 -0.73 -50.65
CA THR A 10 -53.89 -2.18 -50.46
C THR A 10 -52.70 -2.77 -49.73
N THR A 11 -52.74 -2.80 -48.41
CA THR A 11 -51.75 -3.51 -47.61
C THR A 11 -51.98 -5.03 -47.73
N ASN A 12 -51.04 -5.72 -48.38
CA ASN A 12 -51.05 -7.18 -48.57
C ASN A 12 -50.99 -7.88 -47.18
N PRO A 13 -51.87 -8.86 -46.89
CA PRO A 13 -51.88 -9.57 -45.60
C PRO A 13 -50.55 -10.26 -45.25
N GLU A 14 -49.77 -10.72 -46.23
CA GLU A 14 -48.42 -11.25 -45.98
C GLU A 14 -47.45 -10.17 -45.49
N GLN A 15 -47.57 -8.96 -46.02
CA GLN A 15 -46.72 -7.82 -45.69
C GLN A 15 -47.03 -7.31 -44.28
N LYS A 16 -48.31 -7.34 -43.87
CA LYS A 16 -48.75 -7.04 -42.51
C LYS A 16 -48.23 -8.08 -41.49
N LYS A 17 -48.19 -9.36 -41.86
CA LYS A 17 -47.68 -10.45 -41.01
C LYS A 17 -46.16 -10.34 -40.80
N ARG A 18 -45.40 -10.07 -41.87
CA ARG A 18 -43.94 -9.84 -41.82
C ARG A 18 -43.57 -8.58 -41.04
N CYS A 19 -44.36 -7.51 -41.12
CA CYS A 19 -44.18 -6.31 -40.28
C CYS A 19 -44.41 -6.61 -38.79
N ASN A 20 -45.44 -7.39 -38.44
CA ASN A 20 -45.68 -7.77 -37.06
C ASN A 20 -44.55 -8.65 -36.49
N GLU A 21 -44.03 -9.61 -37.27
CA GLU A 21 -42.87 -10.42 -36.86
C GLU A 21 -41.61 -9.57 -36.68
N ALA A 22 -41.34 -8.63 -37.59
CA ALA A 22 -40.19 -7.73 -37.50
C ALA A 22 -40.25 -6.81 -36.26
N ILE A 23 -41.44 -6.28 -35.93
CA ILE A 23 -41.65 -5.47 -34.72
C ILE A 23 -41.42 -6.31 -33.47
N LEU A 24 -41.93 -7.55 -33.45
CA LEU A 24 -41.80 -8.45 -32.30
C LEU A 24 -40.33 -8.85 -32.07
N ILE A 25 -39.57 -9.11 -33.14
CA ILE A 25 -38.13 -9.40 -33.07
C ILE A 25 -37.35 -8.17 -32.59
N ALA A 26 -37.68 -6.96 -33.05
CA ALA A 26 -37.03 -5.72 -32.60
C ALA A 26 -37.29 -5.43 -31.11
N VAL A 27 -38.50 -5.71 -30.62
CA VAL A 27 -38.85 -5.58 -29.19
C VAL A 27 -38.08 -6.59 -28.34
N ILE A 28 -37.97 -7.84 -28.78
CA ILE A 28 -37.18 -8.87 -28.06
C ILE A 28 -35.69 -8.51 -28.10
N ALA A 29 -35.16 -8.11 -29.25
CA ALA A 29 -33.75 -7.73 -29.40
C ALA A 29 -33.39 -6.52 -28.53
N SER A 30 -34.24 -5.50 -28.47
CA SER A 30 -34.02 -4.33 -27.60
C SER A 30 -34.09 -4.66 -26.11
N LEU A 31 -34.99 -5.54 -25.68
CA LEU A 31 -35.06 -6.05 -24.30
C LEU A 31 -33.81 -6.85 -23.92
N VAL A 32 -33.38 -7.79 -24.77
CA VAL A 32 -32.18 -8.61 -24.54
C VAL A 32 -30.92 -7.74 -24.51
N THR A 33 -30.83 -6.75 -25.40
CA THR A 33 -29.70 -5.80 -25.43
C THR A 33 -29.69 -4.88 -24.20
N GLY A 34 -30.87 -4.42 -23.74
CA GLY A 34 -30.99 -3.61 -22.53
C GLY A 34 -30.62 -4.36 -21.25
N ILE A 35 -31.05 -5.62 -21.12
CA ILE A 35 -30.68 -6.50 -20.01
C ILE A 35 -29.18 -6.82 -20.06
N GLY A 36 -28.65 -7.14 -21.24
CA GLY A 36 -27.22 -7.41 -21.43
C GLY A 36 -26.34 -6.21 -21.12
N ALA A 37 -26.73 -5.00 -21.54
CA ALA A 37 -26.01 -3.77 -21.23
C ALA A 37 -26.06 -3.44 -19.73
N GLY A 38 -27.21 -3.64 -19.07
CA GLY A 38 -27.35 -3.45 -17.63
C GLY A 38 -26.51 -4.42 -16.79
N LEU A 39 -26.50 -5.70 -17.15
CA LEU A 39 -25.66 -6.72 -16.52
C LEU A 39 -24.17 -6.46 -16.76
N THR A 40 -23.80 -5.99 -17.96
CA THR A 40 -22.42 -5.62 -18.29
C THR A 40 -21.96 -4.39 -17.50
N PHE A 41 -22.82 -3.38 -17.35
CA PHE A 41 -22.51 -2.19 -16.56
C PHE A 41 -22.39 -2.53 -15.06
N TYR A 42 -23.30 -3.35 -14.53
CA TYR A 42 -23.26 -3.80 -13.14
C TYR A 42 -22.03 -4.67 -12.83
N SER A 43 -21.73 -5.64 -13.70
CA SER A 43 -20.50 -6.45 -13.57
C SER A 43 -19.25 -5.59 -13.70
N SER A 44 -19.19 -4.66 -14.65
CA SER A 44 -18.07 -3.72 -14.80
C SER A 44 -17.89 -2.84 -13.57
N TYR A 45 -18.99 -2.38 -12.95
CA TYR A 45 -18.97 -1.62 -11.72
C TYR A 45 -18.42 -2.44 -10.53
N LEU A 46 -18.90 -3.68 -10.36
CA LEU A 46 -18.39 -4.60 -9.34
C LEU A 46 -16.90 -4.92 -9.55
N THR A 47 -16.50 -5.23 -10.79
CA THR A 47 -15.10 -5.50 -11.15
C THR A 47 -14.21 -4.29 -10.92
N THR A 48 -14.68 -3.08 -11.24
CA THR A 48 -13.93 -1.84 -11.01
C THR A 48 -13.74 -1.59 -9.51
N ARG A 49 -14.80 -1.75 -8.71
CA ARG A 49 -14.73 -1.60 -7.25
C ARG A 49 -13.80 -2.66 -6.61
N GLN A 50 -13.86 -3.89 -7.11
CA GLN A 50 -13.00 -4.96 -6.63
C GLN A 50 -11.53 -4.74 -7.04
N ALA A 51 -11.28 -4.25 -8.26
CA ALA A 51 -9.94 -3.90 -8.73
C ALA A 51 -9.36 -2.71 -7.94
N SER A 52 -10.16 -1.71 -7.59
CA SER A 52 -9.69 -0.60 -6.74
C SER A 52 -9.35 -1.06 -5.33
N ALA A 53 -10.17 -1.93 -4.74
CA ALA A 53 -9.90 -2.51 -3.43
C ALA A 53 -8.61 -3.36 -3.44
N GLN A 54 -8.42 -4.19 -4.47
CA GLN A 54 -7.21 -5.00 -4.64
C GLN A 54 -5.96 -4.13 -4.83
N SER A 55 -6.03 -3.08 -5.64
CA SER A 55 -4.92 -2.13 -5.84
C SER A 55 -4.54 -1.39 -4.55
N CYS A 56 -5.54 -0.99 -3.76
CA CYS A 56 -5.34 -0.41 -2.43
C CYS A 56 -4.60 -1.37 -1.49
N ILE A 57 -5.07 -2.61 -1.36
CA ILE A 57 -4.44 -3.64 -0.53
C ILE A 57 -3.02 -3.93 -1.00
N GLN A 58 -2.80 -4.09 -2.31
CA GLN A 58 -1.48 -4.38 -2.87
C GLN A 58 -0.46 -3.27 -2.55
N ARG A 59 -0.88 -1.99 -2.57
CA ARG A 59 -0.02 -0.87 -2.17
C ARG A 59 0.33 -0.92 -0.68
N LEU A 60 -0.63 -1.25 0.18
CA LEU A 60 -0.39 -1.40 1.62
C LEU A 60 0.56 -2.57 1.90
N ASP A 61 0.37 -3.71 1.24
CA ASP A 61 1.25 -4.88 1.38
C ASP A 61 2.68 -4.55 0.95
N GLN A 62 2.84 -3.82 -0.16
CA GLN A 62 4.16 -3.37 -0.61
C GLN A 62 4.84 -2.42 0.39
N GLN A 63 4.06 -1.52 1.02
CA GLN A 63 4.59 -0.63 2.06
C GLN A 63 4.97 -1.41 3.32
N GLU A 64 4.13 -2.34 3.78
CA GLU A 64 4.40 -3.19 4.94
C GLU A 64 5.68 -4.01 4.73
N VAL A 65 5.80 -4.69 3.58
CA VAL A 65 7.00 -5.48 3.23
C VAL A 65 8.24 -4.61 3.22
N ARG A 66 8.19 -3.43 2.59
CA ARG A 66 9.34 -2.52 2.53
C ARG A 66 9.76 -2.04 3.91
N ILE A 67 8.82 -1.65 4.76
CA ILE A 67 9.13 -1.21 6.13
C ILE A 67 9.74 -2.36 6.93
N ARG A 68 9.18 -3.57 6.85
CA ARG A 68 9.72 -4.76 7.53
C ARG A 68 11.13 -5.09 7.07
N GLU A 69 11.40 -5.03 5.77
CA GLU A 69 12.73 -5.25 5.21
C GLU A 69 13.74 -4.23 5.77
N LYS A 70 13.40 -2.94 5.73
CA LYS A 70 14.28 -1.88 6.25
C LYS A 70 14.47 -1.96 7.77
N ALA A 71 13.42 -2.32 8.51
CA ALA A 71 13.51 -2.57 9.94
C ALA A 71 14.43 -3.75 10.26
N ALA A 72 14.32 -4.85 9.52
CA ALA A 72 15.16 -6.03 9.70
C ALA A 72 16.64 -5.72 9.43
N ILE A 73 16.95 -4.96 8.38
CA ILE A 73 18.32 -4.51 8.08
C ILE A 73 18.85 -3.62 9.20
N PHE A 74 18.07 -2.63 9.64
CA PHE A 74 18.47 -1.70 10.70
C PHE A 74 18.73 -2.42 12.02
N LEU A 75 17.77 -3.22 12.49
CA LEU A 75 17.89 -3.96 13.75
C LEU A 75 18.99 -5.02 13.67
N GLY A 76 19.18 -5.65 12.50
CA GLY A 76 20.28 -6.59 12.26
C GLY A 76 21.65 -5.92 12.40
N ASN A 77 21.85 -4.75 11.78
CA ASN A 77 23.10 -3.99 11.92
C ASN A 77 23.32 -3.49 13.35
N LEU A 78 22.26 -3.02 14.00
CA LEU A 78 22.31 -2.58 15.40
C LEU A 78 22.71 -3.74 16.33
N SER A 79 22.13 -4.92 16.14
CA SER A 79 22.48 -6.14 16.87
C SER A 79 23.93 -6.58 16.62
N ASP A 80 24.38 -6.56 15.36
CA ASP A 80 25.76 -6.89 14.98
C ASP A 80 26.76 -5.93 15.64
N GLN A 81 26.47 -4.62 15.65
CA GLN A 81 27.29 -3.63 16.32
C GLN A 81 27.36 -3.85 17.84
N PHE A 82 26.23 -4.12 18.50
CA PHE A 82 26.24 -4.40 19.94
C PHE A 82 26.97 -5.70 20.27
N GLY A 83 26.74 -6.76 19.48
CA GLY A 83 27.38 -8.07 19.67
C GLY A 83 28.90 -8.00 19.47
N ARG A 84 29.36 -7.32 18.41
CA ARG A 84 30.78 -7.11 18.12
C ARG A 84 31.43 -6.14 19.11
N GLY A 85 30.71 -5.11 19.54
CA GLY A 85 31.20 -4.16 20.54
C GLY A 85 31.44 -4.77 21.92
N ALA A 86 30.85 -5.93 22.22
CA ALA A 86 31.12 -6.70 23.44
C ALA A 86 32.40 -7.56 23.33
N ASP A 87 32.95 -7.73 22.12
CA ASP A 87 34.16 -8.51 21.88
C ASP A 87 35.42 -7.63 21.97
N ALA A 88 36.26 -7.91 22.97
CA ALA A 88 37.49 -7.16 23.22
C ALA A 88 38.54 -7.29 22.10
N SER A 89 38.37 -8.22 21.15
CA SER A 89 39.25 -8.39 19.99
C SER A 89 38.93 -7.46 18.81
N VAL A 90 37.75 -6.83 18.82
CA VAL A 90 37.32 -5.94 17.73
C VAL A 90 38.10 -4.64 17.78
N LYS A 91 38.66 -4.25 16.64
CA LYS A 91 39.47 -3.05 16.51
C LYS A 91 38.60 -1.80 16.37
N ASN A 92 39.17 -0.64 16.70
CA ASN A 92 38.43 0.63 16.67
C ASN A 92 37.94 1.01 15.26
N ASP A 93 38.74 0.77 14.22
CA ASP A 93 38.36 0.98 12.82
C ASP A 93 37.17 0.11 12.40
N GLU A 94 37.14 -1.14 12.86
CA GLU A 94 36.02 -2.05 12.67
C GLU A 94 34.75 -1.55 13.38
N MET A 95 34.87 -1.07 14.62
CA MET A 95 33.74 -0.47 15.36
C MET A 95 33.18 0.78 14.69
N ILE A 96 34.05 1.64 14.13
CA ILE A 96 33.61 2.80 13.36
C ILE A 96 32.83 2.34 12.12
N SER A 97 33.33 1.34 11.39
CA SER A 97 32.65 0.80 10.21
C SER A 97 31.27 0.22 10.54
N LEU A 98 31.17 -0.55 11.63
CA LEU A 98 29.90 -1.09 12.13
C LEU A 98 28.92 0.04 12.48
N SER A 99 29.41 1.06 13.19
CA SER A 99 28.62 2.24 13.57
C SER A 99 28.08 3.00 12.35
N VAL A 100 28.91 3.23 11.32
CA VAL A 100 28.50 3.87 10.06
C VAL A 100 27.44 3.04 9.34
N LYS A 101 27.60 1.72 9.30
CA LYS A 101 26.63 0.80 8.70
C LYS A 101 25.26 0.89 9.40
N THR A 102 25.26 0.88 10.73
CA THR A 102 24.03 1.00 11.54
C THR A 102 23.35 2.35 11.33
N MET A 103 24.09 3.46 11.45
CA MET A 103 23.56 4.82 11.22
C MET A 103 22.93 4.96 9.84
N ARG A 104 23.58 4.46 8.79
CA ARG A 104 23.03 4.47 7.42
C ARG A 104 21.71 3.70 7.35
N SER A 105 21.67 2.48 7.88
CA SER A 105 20.43 1.68 7.86
C SER A 105 19.28 2.29 8.67
N ALA A 106 19.59 3.01 9.74
CA ALA A 106 18.60 3.76 10.52
C ALA A 106 17.98 4.90 9.70
N LEU A 107 18.80 5.66 8.97
CA LEU A 107 18.34 6.71 8.08
C LEU A 107 17.52 6.14 6.92
N GLU A 108 17.96 5.04 6.32
CA GLU A 108 17.20 4.33 5.27
C GLU A 108 15.84 3.86 5.79
N PHE A 109 15.76 3.31 7.01
CA PHE A 109 14.49 2.95 7.63
C PHE A 109 13.60 4.19 7.87
N SER A 110 14.17 5.29 8.36
CA SER A 110 13.41 6.51 8.67
C SER A 110 12.71 7.12 7.45
N ALA A 111 13.23 6.88 6.24
CA ALA A 111 12.63 7.37 4.99
C ALA A 111 11.33 6.64 4.61
N TYR A 112 11.09 5.44 5.15
CA TYR A 112 9.91 4.63 4.86
C TYR A 112 9.00 4.42 6.06
N ALA A 113 9.51 4.60 7.27
CA ALA A 113 8.76 4.42 8.50
C ALA A 113 7.78 5.58 8.75
N PRO A 114 6.70 5.35 9.52
CA PRO A 114 5.89 6.43 10.07
C PRO A 114 6.74 7.39 10.91
N THR A 115 6.34 8.65 10.98
CA THR A 115 7.10 9.74 11.61
C THR A 115 7.67 9.39 12.97
N GLU A 116 6.87 8.80 13.87
CA GLU A 116 7.33 8.44 15.22
C GLU A 116 8.48 7.43 15.19
N MET A 117 8.33 6.34 14.44
CA MET A 117 9.37 5.31 14.29
C MET A 117 10.60 5.85 13.54
N GLY A 118 10.41 6.70 12.54
CA GLY A 118 11.50 7.34 11.82
C GLY A 118 12.33 8.24 12.73
N ILE A 119 11.68 9.03 13.59
CA ILE A 119 12.35 9.85 14.61
C ILE A 119 13.11 8.96 15.60
N SER A 120 12.51 7.86 16.07
CA SER A 120 13.20 6.89 16.93
C SER A 120 14.48 6.36 16.30
N ALA A 121 14.45 5.97 15.02
CA ALA A 121 15.64 5.50 14.30
C ALA A 121 16.71 6.59 14.15
N ILE A 122 16.31 7.84 13.86
CA ILE A 122 17.23 8.98 13.78
C ILE A 122 17.89 9.24 15.15
N LYS A 123 17.14 9.14 16.25
CA LYS A 123 17.69 9.27 17.61
C LYS A 123 18.74 8.20 17.89
N VAL A 124 18.52 6.96 17.47
CA VAL A 124 19.51 5.87 17.57
C VAL A 124 20.77 6.20 16.78
N ALA A 125 20.62 6.64 15.53
CA ALA A 125 21.76 7.04 14.70
C ALA A 125 22.55 8.19 15.31
N SER A 126 21.86 9.20 15.87
CA SER A 126 22.49 10.31 16.57
C SER A 126 23.26 9.83 17.80
N ALA A 127 22.67 8.97 18.63
CA ALA A 127 23.35 8.45 19.83
C ALA A 127 24.61 7.66 19.46
N ILE A 128 24.56 6.84 18.40
CA ILE A 128 25.74 6.14 17.88
C ILE A 128 26.79 7.13 17.40
N ARG A 129 26.41 8.17 16.66
CA ARG A 129 27.34 9.23 16.26
C ARG A 129 27.99 9.90 17.46
N ASP A 130 27.19 10.21 18.48
CA ASP A 130 27.67 10.87 19.69
C ASP A 130 28.72 9.98 20.39
N THR A 131 28.51 8.65 20.48
CA THR A 131 29.52 7.73 21.04
C THR A 131 30.84 7.67 20.27
N LEU A 132 30.87 8.07 18.99
CA LEU A 132 32.10 8.07 18.18
C LEU A 132 32.93 9.34 18.32
N ILE A 133 32.33 10.43 18.85
CA ILE A 133 32.96 11.76 18.89
C ILE A 133 33.24 12.26 20.31
N VAL A 134 32.74 11.55 21.33
CA VAL A 134 32.93 11.90 22.74
C VAL A 134 34.14 11.17 23.32
N ASP A 135 34.92 11.88 24.12
CA ASP A 135 36.15 11.37 24.75
C ASP A 135 35.91 10.91 26.21
N SER A 136 34.72 11.15 26.77
CA SER A 136 34.41 10.86 28.18
C SER A 136 33.43 9.70 28.37
N ASN A 137 33.70 8.86 29.35
CA ASN A 137 32.84 7.72 29.71
C ASN A 137 31.44 8.16 30.19
N GLU A 138 31.30 9.33 30.81
CA GLU A 138 30.00 9.87 31.25
C GLU A 138 29.08 10.22 30.06
N GLU A 139 29.63 10.79 28.99
CA GLU A 139 28.87 11.10 27.77
C GLU A 139 28.45 9.83 27.01
N ILE A 140 29.29 8.78 27.04
CA ILE A 140 28.93 7.46 26.50
C ILE A 140 27.76 6.85 27.28
N ILE A 141 27.77 6.93 28.62
CA ILE A 141 26.68 6.41 29.46
C ILE A 141 25.36 7.16 29.16
N ALA A 142 25.40 8.49 29.03
CA ALA A 142 24.23 9.28 28.67
C ALA A 142 23.68 8.93 27.27
N ALA A 143 24.56 8.67 26.29
CA ALA A 143 24.16 8.24 24.96
C ALA A 143 23.51 6.84 24.97
N VAL A 144 24.04 5.91 25.78
CA VAL A 144 23.49 4.56 25.97
C VAL A 144 22.11 4.59 26.66
N ASP A 145 21.91 5.47 27.64
CA ASP A 145 20.62 5.58 28.34
C ASP A 145 19.51 6.12 27.41
N LYS A 146 19.87 7.03 26.50
CA LYS A 146 19.00 7.53 25.43
C LYS A 146 18.62 6.41 24.43
N LEU A 147 19.53 5.49 24.14
CA LEU A 147 19.27 4.30 23.33
C LEU A 147 18.31 3.34 24.03
N ASN A 148 18.49 3.08 25.33
CA ASN A 148 17.64 2.19 26.12
C ASN A 148 16.18 2.67 26.16
N THR A 149 15.97 3.97 26.38
CA THR A 149 14.62 4.55 26.37
C THR A 149 13.94 4.36 25.00
N THR A 150 14.68 4.60 23.92
CA THR A 150 14.18 4.43 22.55
C THR A 150 13.87 2.96 22.23
N ALA A 151 14.68 2.03 22.75
CA ALA A 151 14.49 0.59 22.56
C ALA A 151 13.24 0.05 23.26
N GLN A 152 12.81 0.64 24.37
CA GLN A 152 11.58 0.24 25.08
C GLN A 152 10.31 0.61 24.30
N GLU A 153 10.32 1.75 23.59
CA GLU A 153 9.15 2.22 22.84
C GLU A 153 9.00 1.51 21.49
N TRP A 154 10.10 1.02 20.92
CA TRP A 154 10.15 0.46 19.58
C TRP A 154 9.20 -0.74 19.35
N PRO A 155 9.12 -1.76 20.23
CA PRO A 155 8.20 -2.88 20.04
C PRO A 155 6.75 -2.42 19.98
N LYS A 156 6.36 -1.49 20.88
CA LYS A 156 5.01 -0.93 20.92
C LYS A 156 4.68 -0.20 19.62
N GLN A 157 5.57 0.68 19.15
CA GLN A 157 5.40 1.43 17.91
C GLN A 157 5.31 0.48 16.70
N TYR A 158 6.12 -0.58 16.67
CA TYR A 158 6.11 -1.57 15.60
C TYR A 158 4.80 -2.36 15.55
N TYR A 159 4.32 -2.88 16.69
CA TYR A 159 3.04 -3.60 16.73
C TYR A 159 1.86 -2.70 16.34
N GLN A 160 1.86 -1.46 16.83
CA GLN A 160 0.83 -0.48 16.46
C GLN A 160 0.82 -0.21 14.95
N LEU A 161 1.99 -0.11 14.31
CA LEU A 161 2.10 0.02 12.86
C LEU A 161 1.55 -1.21 12.11
N MET A 162 1.82 -2.42 12.60
CA MET A 162 1.26 -3.64 11.99
C MET A 162 -0.28 -3.66 12.11
N ASP A 163 -0.82 -3.21 13.23
CA ASP A 163 -2.27 -3.05 13.44
C ASP A 163 -2.86 -1.96 12.53
N ASP A 164 -2.14 -0.86 12.29
CA ASP A 164 -2.54 0.19 11.36
C ASP A 164 -2.63 -0.32 9.92
N PHE A 165 -1.67 -1.14 9.47
CA PHE A 165 -1.75 -1.81 8.17
C PHE A 165 -2.97 -2.72 8.08
N GLN A 166 -3.25 -3.50 9.13
CA GLN A 166 -4.41 -4.38 9.16
C GLN A 166 -5.73 -3.60 9.10
N ARG A 167 -5.85 -2.51 9.86
CA ARG A 167 -7.02 -1.61 9.80
C ARG A 167 -7.18 -0.97 8.42
N SER A 168 -6.08 -0.50 7.82
CA SER A 168 -6.09 0.12 6.50
C SER A 168 -6.56 -0.84 5.41
N ARG A 169 -6.22 -2.14 5.51
CA ARG A 169 -6.73 -3.17 4.58
C ARG A 169 -8.25 -3.35 4.68
N LEU A 170 -8.81 -3.28 5.89
CA LEU A 170 -10.27 -3.35 6.10
C LEU A 170 -10.97 -2.13 5.49
N ASP A 171 -10.34 -0.96 5.55
CA ASP A 171 -10.88 0.27 4.95
C ASP A 171 -10.85 0.23 3.41
N CYS A 172 -9.87 -0.44 2.78
CA CYS A 172 -9.87 -0.66 1.33
C CYS A 172 -11.07 -1.49 0.82
N GLN A 173 -11.74 -2.24 1.70
CA GLN A 173 -12.87 -3.12 1.36
C GLN A 173 -14.24 -2.45 1.56
N LYS A 174 -14.27 -1.26 2.16
CA LYS A 174 -15.48 -0.45 2.34
C LYS A 174 -15.82 0.30 1.05
#